data_AF-A0A7T0HDX4-F1
#
_entry.id   AF-A0A7T0HDX4-F1
#
_cell.length_a   1.000
_cell.length_b   1.000
_cell.length_c   1.000
_cell.angle_alpha   90.00
_cell.angle_beta   90.00
_cell.angle_gamma   90.00
#
_symmetry.space_group_name_H-M   'P 1'
#
loop_
_entity.id
_entity.type
_entity.pdbx_description
1 polymer ?
#
loop_
_entity_poly.entity_id
_entity_poly.type
_entity_poly.pdbx_seq_one_letter_code
_entity_poly.pdbx_strand_id
1 'polypeptide(L)'
;MTDLKIKELDTKHGRIFSRDALIIRDYSIQLAPMMVNVKTSLSLRGCIPSIKDAPDVCVEFCFSDVENVSIYKIDDFPYEKYMLSSFDEVEGSIKK
;
A
#
# COMPACT_ATOMS: atom_id res chain seq x y z
N MET A 1 1.29 11.03 22.64
CA MET A 1 0.30 10.38 21.77
C MET A 1 0.44 10.99 20.40
N THR A 2 0.81 10.18 19.42
CA THR A 2 0.75 10.54 18.00
C THR A 2 -0.60 10.06 17.49
N ASP A 3 -1.44 10.97 17.02
CA ASP A 3 -2.73 10.63 16.41
C ASP A 3 -2.47 10.18 14.97
N LEU A 4 -2.00 8.94 14.83
CA LEU A 4 -1.92 8.26 13.54
C LEU A 4 -3.28 7.65 13.23
N LYS A 5 -3.92 8.12 12.18
CA LYS A 5 -5.08 7.44 11.61
C LYS A 5 -4.59 6.61 10.45
N ILE A 6 -4.80 5.31 10.57
CA ILE A 6 -4.40 4.34 9.56
C ILE A 6 -5.68 3.70 9.05
N LYS A 7 -5.81 3.60 7.74
CA LYS A 7 -6.98 3.05 7.08
C LYS A 7 -6.53 2.14 5.95
N GLU A 8 -7.12 0.95 5.88
CA GLU A 8 -6.91 0.08 4.75
C GLU A 8 -7.50 0.67 3.46
N LEU A 9 -6.87 0.38 2.33
CA LEU A 9 -7.30 0.94 1.05
C LEU A 9 -8.47 0.15 0.43
N ASP A 10 -9.49 0.87 -0.03
CA ASP A 10 -10.60 0.29 -0.81
C ASP A 10 -10.23 0.27 -2.31
N THR A 11 -10.45 -0.87 -2.97
CA THR A 11 -10.32 -1.03 -4.43
C THR A 11 -11.64 -1.45 -5.05
N LYS A 12 -11.75 -1.40 -6.39
CA LYS A 12 -12.92 -1.98 -7.10
C LYS A 12 -13.10 -3.49 -6.87
N HIS A 13 -12.09 -4.16 -6.31
CA HIS A 13 -12.09 -5.60 -6.03
C HIS A 13 -12.34 -5.93 -4.54
N GLY A 14 -12.51 -4.91 -3.70
CA GLY A 14 -12.64 -5.04 -2.25
C GLY A 14 -11.58 -4.25 -1.48
N ARG A 15 -11.70 -4.23 -0.16
CA ARG A 15 -10.74 -3.61 0.75
C ARG A 15 -9.53 -4.50 0.96
N ILE A 16 -8.32 -3.97 0.83
CA ILE A 16 -7.07 -4.70 1.07
C ILE A 16 -6.94 -4.96 2.57
N PHE A 17 -6.71 -6.21 3.01
CA PHE A 17 -6.69 -6.51 4.46
C PHE A 17 -5.52 -7.42 4.88
N SER A 18 -4.99 -8.24 3.97
CA SER A 18 -3.81 -9.06 4.26
C SER A 18 -2.51 -8.33 3.95
N ARG A 19 -1.49 -8.56 4.80
CA ARG A 19 -0.10 -8.10 4.62
C ARG A 19 0.58 -8.63 3.35
N ASP A 20 0.09 -9.75 2.83
CA ASP A 20 0.63 -10.38 1.61
C ASP A 20 -0.35 -10.26 0.44
N ALA A 21 -1.36 -9.39 0.54
CA ALA A 21 -2.36 -9.23 -0.52
C ALA A 21 -1.75 -8.64 -1.80
N LEU A 22 -0.66 -7.87 -1.71
CA LEU A 22 -0.01 -7.25 -2.85
C LEU A 22 1.39 -7.81 -3.07
N ILE A 23 1.70 -8.17 -4.32
CA ILE A 23 3.06 -8.49 -4.75
C ILE A 23 3.48 -7.43 -5.78
N ILE A 24 4.53 -6.67 -5.50
CA ILE A 24 5.06 -5.68 -6.45
C ILE A 24 5.59 -6.40 -7.69
N ARG A 25 5.18 -5.92 -8.87
CA ARG A 25 5.61 -6.43 -10.18
C ARG A 25 6.55 -5.47 -10.88
N ASP A 26 6.27 -4.18 -10.78
CA ASP A 26 7.02 -3.12 -11.43
C ASP A 26 6.79 -1.80 -10.69
N TYR A 27 7.72 -0.87 -10.83
CA TYR A 27 7.61 0.46 -10.25
C TYR A 27 8.36 1.49 -11.11
N SER A 28 7.85 2.71 -11.12
CA SER A 28 8.53 3.83 -11.76
C SER A 28 8.46 5.07 -10.88
N ILE A 29 9.58 5.76 -10.76
CA ILE A 29 9.67 7.05 -10.09
C ILE A 29 10.13 8.08 -11.12
N GLN A 30 9.29 9.07 -11.39
CA GLN A 30 9.68 10.29 -12.10
C GLN A 30 10.02 11.36 -11.06
N LEU A 31 11.09 12.13 -11.27
CA LEU A 31 11.58 13.09 -10.28
C LEU A 31 11.09 14.53 -10.49
N ALA A 32 10.54 14.87 -11.67
CA ALA A 32 10.04 16.22 -11.96
C ALA A 32 8.85 16.20 -12.95
N PRO A 33 7.62 16.53 -12.52
CA PRO A 33 7.20 16.53 -11.11
C PRO A 33 7.37 15.13 -10.50
N MET A 34 7.47 15.04 -9.17
CA MET A 34 7.65 13.73 -8.54
C MET A 34 6.37 12.90 -8.68
N MET A 35 6.47 11.76 -9.35
CA MET A 35 5.38 10.79 -9.51
C MET A 35 5.89 9.40 -9.19
N VAL A 36 5.08 8.62 -8.50
CA VAL A 36 5.38 7.23 -8.16
C VAL A 36 4.26 6.35 -8.70
N ASN A 37 4.60 5.41 -9.57
CA ASN A 37 3.66 4.37 -10.00
C ASN A 37 4.14 3.03 -9.48
N VAL A 38 3.23 2.27 -8.87
CA VAL A 38 3.50 0.93 -8.35
C VAL A 38 2.50 -0.04 -8.97
N LYS A 39 3.00 -0.98 -9.76
CA LYS A 39 2.20 -2.06 -10.36
C LYS A 39 2.32 -3.30 -9.50
N THR A 40 1.18 -3.90 -9.20
CA THR A 40 1.06 -5.00 -8.24
C THR A 40 0.17 -6.12 -8.76
N SER A 41 0.42 -7.32 -8.25
CA SER A 41 -0.50 -8.47 -8.24
C SER A 41 -1.31 -8.38 -6.96
N LEU A 42 -2.63 -8.18 -7.05
CA LEU A 42 -3.53 -8.19 -5.91
C LEU A 42 -4.20 -9.57 -5.78
N SER A 43 -3.92 -10.25 -4.67
CA SER A 43 -4.61 -11.49 -4.30
C SER A 43 -5.98 -11.18 -3.70
N LEU A 44 -7.04 -11.58 -4.41
CA LEU A 44 -8.42 -11.35 -3.96
C LEU A 44 -8.80 -12.15 -2.70
N ARG A 45 -7.99 -13.15 -2.34
CA ARG A 45 -8.09 -13.86 -1.05
C ARG A 45 -7.71 -12.96 0.12
N GLY A 46 -6.81 -12.01 -0.11
CA GLY A 46 -6.34 -11.01 0.85
C GLY A 46 -7.21 -9.75 0.95
N CYS A 47 -8.37 -9.74 0.28
CA CYS A 47 -9.33 -8.65 0.32
C CYS A 47 -10.56 -8.98 1.19
N ILE A 48 -11.34 -7.95 1.52
CA ILE A 48 -12.69 -8.05 2.07
C ILE A 48 -13.69 -7.45 1.04
N PRO A 49 -14.66 -8.25 0.53
CA PRO A 49 -14.84 -9.68 0.77
C PRO A 49 -13.72 -10.53 0.18
N SER A 50 -13.40 -11.65 0.84
CA SER A 50 -12.37 -12.58 0.38
C SER A 50 -12.92 -13.49 -0.71
N ILE A 51 -12.25 -13.54 -1.86
CA ILE A 51 -12.63 -14.40 -3.00
C ILE A 51 -11.59 -15.51 -3.16
N LYS A 52 -11.98 -16.74 -2.81
CA LYS A 52 -11.15 -17.94 -2.94
C LYS A 52 -11.07 -18.38 -4.39
N ASP A 53 -9.95 -19.01 -4.74
CA ASP A 53 -9.67 -19.62 -6.06
C ASP A 53 -9.76 -18.70 -7.29
N ALA A 54 -9.90 -17.39 -7.06
CA ALA A 54 -9.78 -16.40 -8.12
C ALA A 54 -8.30 -16.13 -8.44
N PRO A 55 -7.95 -15.88 -9.71
CA PRO A 55 -6.63 -15.41 -10.07
C PRO A 55 -6.36 -14.04 -9.47
N ASP A 56 -5.09 -13.75 -9.22
CA ASP A 56 -4.65 -12.39 -8.87
C ASP A 56 -5.02 -11.41 -9.98
N VAL A 57 -5.33 -10.18 -9.59
CA VAL A 57 -5.64 -9.10 -10.53
C VAL A 57 -4.51 -8.07 -10.54
N CYS A 58 -4.22 -7.48 -11.69
CA CYS A 58 -3.24 -6.41 -11.77
C CYS A 58 -3.85 -5.08 -11.31
N VAL A 59 -3.20 -4.44 -10.33
CA VAL A 59 -3.59 -3.11 -9.83
C VAL A 59 -2.38 -2.18 -9.91
N GLU A 60 -2.64 -0.97 -10.40
CA GLU A 60 -1.65 0.11 -10.49
C GLU A 60 -2.06 1.24 -9.57
N PHE A 61 -1.14 1.63 -8.68
CA PHE A 61 -1.29 2.79 -7.81
C PHE A 61 -0.43 3.93 -8.37
N CYS A 62 -1.08 5.04 -8.71
CA CYS A 62 -0.42 6.23 -9.25
C CYS A 62 -0.48 7.35 -8.21
N PHE A 63 0.67 7.81 -7.77
CA PHE A 63 0.83 8.93 -6.85
C PHE A 63 1.39 10.12 -7.63
N SER A 64 0.63 11.21 -7.68
CA SER A 64 1.09 12.51 -8.18
C SER A 64 1.38 13.46 -7.03
N ASP A 65 2.06 14.57 -7.32
CA ASP A 65 2.31 15.65 -6.37
C ASP A 65 3.02 15.16 -5.09
N VAL A 66 3.92 14.18 -5.26
CA VAL A 66 4.60 13.53 -4.14
C VAL A 66 5.69 14.45 -3.61
N GLU A 67 5.61 14.81 -2.33
CA GLU A 67 6.64 15.62 -1.67
C GLU A 67 7.85 14.79 -1.21
N ASN A 68 7.62 13.53 -0.82
CA ASN A 68 8.66 12.65 -0.29
C ASN A 68 8.37 11.17 -0.60
N VAL A 69 9.44 10.41 -0.87
CA VAL A 69 9.43 8.95 -0.93
C VAL A 69 10.49 8.43 0.03
N SER A 70 10.10 7.48 0.88
CA SER A 70 11.01 6.79 1.80
C SER A 70 10.96 5.29 1.55
N ILE A 71 12.12 4.66 1.32
CA ILE A 71 12.25 3.22 1.05
C ILE A 71 13.00 2.57 2.21
N TYR A 72 12.43 1.51 2.77
CA TYR A 72 12.98 0.77 3.91
C TYR A 72 13.22 -0.69 3.52
N LYS A 73 14.11 -1.38 4.24
CA LYS A 73 14.09 -2.85 4.26
C LYS A 73 12.86 -3.29 5.04
N ILE A 74 12.32 -4.48 4.73
CA ILE A 74 11.08 -5.00 5.33
C ILE A 74 11.12 -4.93 6.86
N ASP A 75 12.21 -5.39 7.48
CA ASP A 75 12.36 -5.43 8.94
C ASP A 75 12.73 -4.08 9.58
N ASP A 76 13.08 -3.09 8.76
CA ASP A 76 13.50 -1.76 9.19
C ASP A 76 12.37 -0.72 9.09
N PHE A 77 11.17 -1.12 8.64
CA PHE A 77 10.05 -0.17 8.54
C PHE A 77 9.54 0.20 9.95
N PRO A 78 9.72 1.46 10.40
CA PRO A 78 9.50 1.82 11.80
C PRO A 78 8.03 1.73 12.26
N TYR A 79 7.09 1.60 11.33
CA TYR A 79 5.65 1.62 11.59
C TYR A 79 4.94 0.30 11.28
N GLU A 80 5.69 -0.78 11.08
CA GLU A 80 5.13 -2.10 10.76
C GLU A 80 4.03 -2.53 11.75
N LYS A 81 4.24 -2.30 13.05
CA LYS A 81 3.28 -2.64 14.11
C LYS A 81 1.95 -1.90 14.05
N TYR A 82 1.88 -0.82 13.26
CA TYR A 82 0.68 -0.02 13.08
C TYR A 82 -0.03 -0.32 11.74
N MET A 83 0.60 -1.09 10.85
CA MET A 83 -0.02 -1.46 9.58
C MET A 83 -1.25 -2.34 9.82
N LEU A 84 -2.33 -2.03 9.11
CA LEU A 84 -3.56 -2.81 9.13
C LEU A 84 -3.61 -3.78 7.95
N SER A 85 -2.94 -3.48 6.85
CA SER A 85 -2.92 -4.32 5.64
C SER A 85 -1.55 -4.31 4.95
N SER A 86 -1.49 -4.77 3.70
CA SER A 86 -0.30 -4.63 2.85
C SER A 86 -0.11 -3.21 2.32
N PHE A 87 -1.16 -2.38 2.35
CA PHE A 87 -1.11 -1.02 1.84
C PHE A 87 -2.18 -0.15 2.49
N ASP A 88 -1.71 0.77 3.34
CA ASP A 88 -2.57 1.59 4.17
C ASP A 88 -2.39 3.07 3.86
N GLU A 89 -3.51 3.80 3.88
CA GLU A 89 -3.52 5.25 3.94
C GLU A 89 -3.23 5.69 5.38
N VAL A 90 -2.28 6.60 5.54
CA VAL A 90 -1.85 7.11 6.85
C VAL A 90 -2.03 8.62 6.88
N GLU A 91 -2.89 9.09 7.78
CA GLU A 91 -3.10 10.51 8.06
C GLU A 91 -2.49 10.85 9.42
N GLY A 92 -1.69 11.91 9.46
CA GLY A 92 -1.07 12.43 10.68
C GLY A 92 0.44 12.67 10.55
N SER A 93 1.06 13.04 11.66
CA SER A 93 2.52 13.23 11.72
C SER A 93 3.11 12.24 12.70
N ILE A 94 4.21 11.61 12.30
CA ILE A 94 4.92 10.70 13.17
C ILE A 94 6.06 11.48 13.81
N LYS A 95 5.95 11.74 15.12
CA LYS A 95 7.08 12.28 15.88
C LYS A 95 8.18 11.22 15.91
N LYS A 96 9.32 11.55 15.29
CA LYS A 96 10.57 10.77 15.35
C LYS A 96 11.05 10.62 16.79
#